data_AF-T0Q676-F1
#
_entry.id   AF-T0Q676-F1
#
_cell.length_a   1.000
_cell.length_b   1.000
_cell.length_c   1.000
_cell.angle_alpha   90.00
_cell.angle_beta   90.00
_cell.angle_gamma   90.00
#
_symmetry.space_group_name_H-M   'P 1'
#
loop_
_entity.id
_entity.type
_entity.pdbx_description
1 polymer ?
#
loop_
_entity_poly.entity_id
_entity_poly.type
_entity_poly.pdbx_seq_one_letter_code
_entity_poly.pdbx_strand_id
1 'polypeptide(L)'
;MMLHLARARGSWATLLARGRSASSAVRFSPEMHHLLRREKVPLQEAFGVLQSRTSPYDIKGCDAFFFSCLQEAPLPPAFVDQVAAFFGQVLEHDAFGPREGAFSSMVALLTQSHRTDLALELLKKKHAKNPDVQPHYRSYAPLLEHYIHANELEKAWSFWAYVKSIGTTQPPEKVGPTMVLFASKALGVDQCIFHNVLGELNALRYQLISDDVALWMATTSDRPGYVTTQLDHAAMLPTCGHCDATLTKLPVTLAELEALLQAVETMCVESQYIPSDPKATPPPPMTRETKLKALRAFEKWLATRHAMVPPGKLHYIVDAPNVAYLNQNFEGGAFRFDYIDQLAKSVQAEGHVASATMPAYYFEEVSYLSVKTANRNSYKKSGTRYFRTRTAEDKAFLDAWATDDFAFPARREVASDDLYWMYATFYLLSLDAKAGVHGHRVRVVTNDEIKDHILALDEKHNIRRDLVERWKDATCVGVSLNFEKKVAQVTLHHPLPFSRVVQDHGETYHFPTTNGATWLCVSPTTRAVHP
;
A
#
# COMPACT_ATOMS: atom_id res chain seq x y z
N MET A 1 -25.50 11.67 69.85
CA MET A 1 -25.73 10.89 71.09
C MET A 1 -25.29 9.46 70.81
N MET A 2 -24.22 9.03 71.50
CA MET A 2 -23.74 7.65 71.82
C MET A 2 -23.89 6.51 70.77
N LEU A 3 -22.84 5.90 70.20
CA LEU A 3 -21.84 4.92 70.75
C LEU A 3 -22.44 3.62 71.35
N HIS A 4 -22.11 2.47 70.73
CA HIS A 4 -21.64 1.18 71.30
C HIS A 4 -21.58 0.11 70.16
N LEU A 5 -20.48 -0.54 69.74
CA LEU A 5 -19.45 -1.42 70.34
C LEU A 5 -19.95 -2.78 70.90
N ALA A 6 -19.67 -3.88 70.19
CA ALA A 6 -19.16 -5.21 70.66
C ALA A 6 -19.29 -6.25 69.51
N ARG A 7 -18.26 -6.94 68.97
CA ARG A 7 -17.43 -8.05 69.53
C ARG A 7 -18.27 -9.16 70.18
N ALA A 8 -18.06 -10.47 70.00
CA ALA A 8 -17.10 -11.31 69.28
C ALA A 8 -17.45 -12.80 69.53
N ARG A 9 -16.66 -13.71 68.91
CA ARG A 9 -16.37 -15.12 69.29
C ARG A 9 -17.41 -16.16 68.85
N GLY A 10 -17.07 -17.31 68.29
CA GLY A 10 -15.85 -18.16 68.24
C GLY A 10 -16.38 -19.61 68.15
N SER A 11 -15.71 -20.69 67.78
CA SER A 11 -14.32 -21.13 67.61
C SER A 11 -14.44 -22.63 67.16
N TRP A 12 -13.52 -23.32 66.47
CA TRP A 12 -12.27 -23.95 66.93
C TRP A 12 -11.65 -24.66 65.70
N ALA A 13 -10.37 -24.43 65.36
CA ALA A 13 -9.26 -25.40 65.43
C ALA A 13 -9.42 -26.66 64.54
N THR A 14 -8.50 -27.07 63.65
CA THR A 14 -7.03 -27.02 63.70
C THR A 14 -6.43 -27.43 62.33
N LEU A 15 -5.12 -27.21 62.17
CA LEU A 15 -4.12 -27.96 61.37
C LEU A 15 -3.68 -27.41 59.98
N LEU A 16 -2.61 -26.60 60.06
CA LEU A 16 -1.28 -26.84 59.50
C LEU A 16 -1.11 -27.31 58.04
N ALA A 17 -0.29 -26.50 57.35
CA ALA A 17 0.69 -26.87 56.32
C ALA A 17 0.17 -27.34 54.95
N ARG A 18 0.33 -26.47 53.93
CA ARG A 18 1.22 -26.67 52.76
C ARG A 18 0.88 -25.71 51.62
N GLY A 19 1.89 -24.94 51.22
CA GLY A 19 2.17 -24.48 49.85
C GLY A 19 1.04 -23.88 49.02
N ARG A 20 0.95 -22.54 48.99
CA ARG A 20 0.53 -21.82 47.78
C ARG A 20 1.45 -20.64 47.53
N SER A 21 2.44 -20.88 46.67
CA SER A 21 3.09 -19.86 45.86
C SER A 21 2.00 -19.09 45.11
N ALA A 22 1.83 -17.81 45.47
CA ALA A 22 0.93 -16.89 44.80
C ALA A 22 1.77 -15.85 44.06
N SER A 23 1.87 -16.08 42.75
CA SER A 23 2.36 -15.14 41.75
C SER A 23 1.57 -13.82 41.82
N SER A 24 2.24 -12.74 42.23
CA SER A 24 1.89 -11.39 41.79
C SER A 24 2.88 -10.98 40.71
N ALA A 25 2.40 -10.95 39.46
CA ALA A 25 3.18 -10.48 38.32
C ALA A 25 3.40 -8.96 38.45
N VAL A 26 4.49 -8.58 39.11
CA VAL A 26 5.08 -7.25 39.00
C VAL A 26 5.52 -7.08 37.54
N ARG A 27 4.97 -6.08 36.84
CA ARG A 27 5.47 -5.70 35.50
C ARG A 27 6.95 -5.35 35.64
N PHE A 28 7.82 -6.21 35.12
CA PHE A 28 9.27 -5.99 35.06
C PHE A 28 9.54 -4.76 34.17
N SER A 29 9.82 -3.61 34.77
CA SER A 29 10.46 -2.49 34.09
C SER A 29 11.97 -2.75 34.13
N PRO A 30 12.67 -2.84 33.00
CA PRO A 30 14.14 -2.96 33.01
C PRO A 30 14.74 -1.78 33.77
N GLU A 31 15.66 -2.06 34.68
CA GLU A 31 16.27 -1.08 35.61
C GLU A 31 16.89 0.11 34.86
N MET A 32 17.51 -0.13 33.70
CA MET A 32 18.04 0.92 32.83
C MET A 32 16.97 1.90 32.33
N HIS A 33 15.77 1.42 32.03
CA HIS A 33 14.67 2.30 31.63
C HIS A 33 14.21 3.16 32.82
N HIS A 34 14.26 2.63 34.05
CA HIS A 34 13.96 3.39 35.26
C HIS A 34 15.00 4.48 35.51
N LEU A 35 16.29 4.13 35.44
CA LEU A 35 17.42 5.06 35.61
C LEU A 35 17.35 6.21 34.60
N LEU A 36 17.16 5.89 33.31
CA LEU A 36 17.18 6.87 32.23
C LEU A 36 15.91 7.74 32.17
N ARG A 37 14.70 7.16 32.32
CA ARG A 37 13.45 7.89 32.12
C ARG A 37 12.87 8.49 33.39
N ARG A 38 13.01 7.81 34.53
CA ARG A 38 12.38 8.22 35.79
C ARG A 38 13.34 8.97 36.68
N GLU A 39 14.54 8.43 36.88
CA GLU A 39 15.55 9.04 37.73
C GLU A 39 16.40 10.08 36.98
N LYS A 40 16.42 10.02 35.63
CA LYS A 40 17.17 10.93 34.76
C LYS A 40 18.65 11.03 35.14
N VAL A 41 19.22 9.87 35.49
CA VAL A 41 20.65 9.74 35.81
C VAL A 41 21.49 10.15 34.60
N PRO A 42 22.64 10.85 34.78
CA PRO A 42 23.51 11.22 33.67
C PRO A 42 23.96 10.02 32.83
N LEU A 43 24.09 10.21 31.51
CA LEU A 43 24.45 9.12 30.58
C LEU A 43 25.74 8.41 30.97
N GLN A 44 26.75 9.11 31.48
CA GLN A 44 28.02 8.49 31.89
C GLN A 44 27.83 7.53 33.07
N GLU A 45 26.98 7.88 34.03
CA GLU A 45 26.67 7.04 35.18
C GLU A 45 25.80 5.85 34.76
N ALA A 46 24.78 6.09 33.93
CA ALA A 46 23.97 5.03 33.35
C ALA A 46 24.82 4.05 32.50
N PHE A 47 25.82 4.56 31.78
CA PHE A 47 26.75 3.75 31.00
C PHE A 47 27.62 2.86 31.88
N GLY A 48 28.13 3.37 33.01
CA GLY A 48 28.88 2.58 33.98
C GLY A 48 28.08 1.39 34.52
N VAL A 49 26.79 1.59 34.80
CA VAL A 49 25.88 0.49 35.18
C VAL A 49 25.72 -0.50 34.04
N LEU A 50 25.53 -0.03 32.81
CA LEU A 50 25.33 -0.89 31.64
C LEU A 50 26.56 -1.75 31.33
N GLN A 51 27.77 -1.19 31.44
CA GLN A 51 29.02 -1.91 31.21
C GLN A 51 29.26 -3.06 32.20
N SER A 52 28.65 -3.01 33.39
CA SER A 52 28.74 -4.10 34.37
C SER A 52 27.84 -5.30 34.05
N ARG A 53 26.94 -5.19 33.06
CA ARG A 53 25.86 -6.16 32.77
C ARG A 53 26.04 -6.81 31.39
N THR A 54 27.07 -7.62 31.26
CA THR A 54 27.47 -8.24 29.98
C THR A 54 27.14 -9.73 29.84
N SER A 55 26.61 -10.39 30.87
CA SER A 55 26.29 -11.83 30.81
C SER A 55 25.06 -12.22 31.67
N PRO A 56 23.85 -12.30 31.08
CA PRO A 56 23.49 -11.87 29.71
C PRO A 56 23.39 -10.34 29.59
N TYR A 57 23.50 -9.82 28.37
CA TYR A 57 23.26 -8.40 28.11
C TYR A 57 21.79 -8.03 28.40
N ASP A 58 21.57 -6.88 29.06
CA ASP A 58 20.25 -6.26 29.14
C ASP A 58 19.93 -5.55 27.82
N ILE A 59 19.50 -6.29 26.80
CA ILE A 59 19.25 -5.73 25.46
C ILE A 59 18.19 -4.62 25.48
N LYS A 60 17.16 -4.73 26.33
CA LYS A 60 16.14 -3.67 26.46
C LYS A 60 16.74 -2.41 27.10
N GLY A 61 17.61 -2.58 28.09
CA GLY A 61 18.36 -1.48 28.68
C GLY A 61 19.37 -0.85 27.74
N CYS A 62 20.08 -1.66 26.95
CA CYS A 62 20.98 -1.20 25.90
C CYS A 62 20.24 -0.37 24.86
N ASP A 63 19.11 -0.88 24.36
CA ASP A 63 18.29 -0.15 23.39
C ASP A 63 17.87 1.22 23.95
N ALA A 64 17.32 1.26 25.16
CA ALA A 64 16.93 2.51 25.82
C ALA A 64 18.10 3.48 25.98
N PHE A 65 19.28 2.97 26.34
CA PHE A 65 20.49 3.76 26.49
C PHE A 65 20.97 4.37 25.17
N PHE A 66 21.01 3.60 24.07
CA PHE A 66 21.42 4.11 22.75
C PHE A 66 20.43 5.16 22.22
N PHE A 67 19.13 4.99 22.49
CA PHE A 67 18.14 6.03 22.19
C PHE A 67 18.42 7.32 22.98
N SER A 68 18.69 7.23 24.29
CA SER A 68 19.01 8.39 25.11
C SER A 68 20.30 9.09 24.67
N CYS A 69 21.31 8.32 24.24
CA CYS A 69 22.55 8.90 23.71
C CYS A 69 22.30 9.79 22.48
N LEU A 70 21.44 9.37 21.56
CA LEU A 70 21.05 10.21 20.43
C LEU A 70 20.21 11.43 20.87
N GLN A 71 19.33 11.27 21.86
CA GLN A 71 18.50 12.37 22.38
C GLN A 71 19.32 13.48 23.05
N GLU A 72 20.45 13.14 23.66
CA GLU A 72 21.35 14.07 24.35
C GLU A 72 22.55 14.51 23.49
N ALA A 73 22.59 14.14 22.21
CA ALA A 73 23.64 14.59 21.31
C ALA A 73 23.63 16.13 21.14
N PRO A 74 24.79 16.79 20.95
CA PRO A 74 26.12 16.20 20.76
C PRO A 74 26.77 15.72 22.07
N LEU A 75 27.40 14.55 22.03
CA LEU A 75 28.11 13.96 23.17
C LEU A 75 29.64 14.17 23.06
N PRO A 76 30.39 14.12 24.18
CA PRO A 76 31.85 14.22 24.14
C PRO A 76 32.47 13.15 23.24
N PRO A 77 33.43 13.48 22.35
CA PRO A 77 33.97 12.52 21.39
C PRO A 77 34.49 11.23 22.06
N ALA A 78 35.31 11.33 23.10
CA ALA A 78 35.83 10.16 23.80
C ALA A 78 34.73 9.26 24.39
N PHE A 79 33.59 9.85 24.79
CA PHE A 79 32.45 9.08 25.29
C PHE A 79 31.73 8.34 24.16
N VAL A 80 31.57 8.98 22.99
CA VAL A 80 31.01 8.32 21.80
C VAL A 80 31.85 7.11 21.40
N ASP A 81 33.19 7.19 21.45
CA ASP A 81 34.07 6.06 21.14
C ASP A 81 33.87 4.89 22.11
N GLN A 82 33.71 5.18 23.41
CA GLN A 82 33.42 4.16 24.42
C GLN A 82 32.06 3.51 24.20
N VAL A 83 31.03 4.30 23.91
CA VAL A 83 29.67 3.80 23.62
C VAL A 83 29.68 2.95 22.35
N ALA A 84 30.41 3.36 21.31
CA ALA A 84 30.53 2.61 20.06
C ALA A 84 31.27 1.28 20.23
N ALA A 85 32.35 1.28 21.01
CA ALA A 85 33.07 0.04 21.35
C ALA A 85 32.16 -0.93 22.12
N PHE A 86 31.40 -0.43 23.10
CA PHE A 86 30.43 -1.25 23.84
C PHE A 86 29.32 -1.77 22.91
N PHE A 87 28.78 -0.93 22.04
CA PHE A 87 27.79 -1.35 21.03
C PHE A 87 28.33 -2.49 20.15
N GLY A 88 29.58 -2.38 19.70
CA GLY A 88 30.26 -3.43 18.93
C GLY A 88 30.37 -4.75 19.69
N GLN A 89 30.65 -4.71 21.00
CA GLN A 89 30.67 -5.91 21.86
C GLN A 89 29.28 -6.54 22.00
N VAL A 90 28.23 -5.73 22.23
CA VAL A 90 26.85 -6.22 22.29
C VAL A 90 26.47 -6.89 20.97
N LEU A 91 26.80 -6.27 19.84
CA LEU A 91 26.55 -6.81 18.50
C LEU A 91 27.30 -8.12 18.25
N GLU A 92 28.47 -8.32 18.85
CA GLU A 92 29.28 -9.53 18.66
C GLU A 92 28.82 -10.68 19.55
N HIS A 93 28.62 -10.41 20.83
CA HIS A 93 28.38 -11.44 21.85
C HIS A 93 26.91 -11.84 22.01
N ASP A 94 25.96 -10.92 21.81
CA ASP A 94 24.53 -11.27 21.86
C ASP A 94 24.08 -11.89 20.54
N ALA A 95 23.36 -13.01 20.58
CA ALA A 95 22.95 -13.75 19.38
C ALA A 95 22.21 -12.88 18.36
N PHE A 96 21.36 -11.96 18.82
CA PHE A 96 20.56 -11.08 17.96
C PHE A 96 21.14 -9.66 17.87
N GLY A 97 21.86 -9.22 18.89
CA GLY A 97 22.40 -7.87 19.02
C GLY A 97 21.31 -6.82 19.33
N PRO A 98 21.69 -5.52 19.26
CA PRO A 98 20.75 -4.42 19.47
C PRO A 98 19.62 -4.42 18.45
N ARG A 99 18.41 -4.01 18.87
CA ARG A 99 17.25 -3.98 17.96
C ARG A 99 17.39 -2.91 16.90
N GLU A 100 16.62 -3.03 15.82
CA GLU A 100 16.66 -2.13 14.67
C GLU A 100 16.60 -0.64 15.04
N GLY A 101 15.73 -0.27 15.98
CA GLY A 101 15.62 1.12 16.40
C GLY A 101 16.86 1.64 17.11
N ALA A 102 17.45 0.85 18.00
CA ALA A 102 18.69 1.22 18.68
C ALA A 102 19.87 1.27 17.70
N PHE A 103 19.88 0.37 16.71
CA PHE A 103 20.87 0.36 15.64
C PHE A 103 20.81 1.64 14.79
N SER A 104 19.61 2.04 14.37
CA SER A 104 19.37 3.32 13.68
C SER A 104 19.85 4.51 14.51
N SER A 105 19.59 4.51 15.83
CA SER A 105 20.08 5.56 16.72
C SER A 105 21.59 5.61 16.87
N MET A 106 22.25 4.45 16.93
CA MET A 106 23.71 4.39 16.98
C MET A 106 24.34 4.91 15.69
N VAL A 107 23.82 4.52 14.52
CA VAL A 107 24.30 5.02 13.22
C VAL A 107 24.11 6.53 13.12
N ALA A 108 22.97 7.06 13.58
CA ALA A 108 22.73 8.51 13.64
C ALA A 108 23.72 9.22 14.58
N LEU A 109 24.01 8.66 15.76
CA LEU A 109 24.99 9.23 16.70
C LEU A 109 26.40 9.26 16.10
N LEU A 110 26.82 8.18 15.45
CA LEU A 110 28.14 8.07 14.81
C LEU A 110 28.29 9.04 13.65
N THR A 111 27.27 9.19 12.82
CA THR A 111 27.26 10.14 11.69
C THR A 111 27.28 11.59 12.16
N GLN A 112 26.49 11.96 13.17
CA GLN A 112 26.54 13.28 13.81
C GLN A 112 27.91 13.60 14.43
N SER A 113 28.65 12.56 14.80
CA SER A 113 29.98 12.69 15.41
C SER A 113 31.13 12.38 14.44
N HIS A 114 30.89 12.43 13.13
CA HIS A 114 31.87 12.23 12.05
C HIS A 114 32.60 10.88 12.04
N ARG A 115 31.98 9.83 12.57
CA ARG A 115 32.51 8.45 12.61
C ARG A 115 31.84 7.56 11.56
N THR A 116 31.85 8.01 10.30
CA THR A 116 31.08 7.39 9.21
C THR A 116 31.60 6.00 8.83
N ASP A 117 32.92 5.79 8.84
CA ASP A 117 33.53 4.49 8.54
C ASP A 117 33.14 3.42 9.58
N LEU A 118 33.15 3.79 10.86
CA LEU A 118 32.70 2.90 11.95
C LEU A 118 31.20 2.59 11.82
N ALA A 119 30.38 3.58 11.45
CA ALA A 119 28.96 3.36 11.21
C ALA A 119 28.73 2.35 10.07
N LEU A 120 29.48 2.46 8.99
CA LEU A 120 29.43 1.53 7.86
C LEU A 120 29.89 0.12 8.25
N GLU A 121 30.97 0.01 9.02
CA GLU A 121 31.49 -1.26 9.52
C GLU A 121 30.44 -1.99 10.37
N LEU A 122 29.81 -1.27 11.31
CA LEU A 122 28.76 -1.85 12.15
C LEU A 122 27.56 -2.33 11.32
N LEU A 123 27.11 -1.55 10.34
CA LEU A 123 26.01 -1.94 9.43
C LEU A 123 26.35 -3.23 8.67
N LYS A 124 27.56 -3.32 8.11
CA LYS A 124 28.04 -4.53 7.43
C LYS A 124 28.15 -5.72 8.38
N LYS A 125 28.69 -5.52 9.59
CA LYS A 125 28.80 -6.56 10.63
C LYS A 125 27.44 -7.10 11.04
N LYS A 126 26.43 -6.22 11.20
CA LYS A 126 25.06 -6.63 11.53
C LYS A 126 24.47 -7.54 10.46
N HIS A 127 24.57 -7.15 9.19
CA HIS A 127 24.03 -7.94 8.09
C HIS A 127 24.78 -9.27 7.94
N ALA A 128 26.11 -9.26 8.01
CA ALA A 128 26.92 -10.48 7.92
C ALA A 128 26.61 -11.49 9.05
N LYS A 129 26.24 -11.00 10.24
CA LYS A 129 25.88 -11.86 11.38
C LYS A 129 24.53 -12.56 11.18
N ASN A 130 23.58 -11.88 10.54
CA ASN A 130 22.22 -12.38 10.35
C ASN A 130 21.80 -12.21 8.88
N PRO A 131 22.39 -12.98 7.94
CA PRO A 131 22.13 -12.82 6.50
C PRO A 131 20.68 -13.18 6.12
N ASP A 132 20.05 -14.08 6.88
CA ASP A 132 18.68 -14.53 6.65
C ASP A 132 17.63 -13.53 7.17
N VAL A 133 18.04 -12.52 7.94
CA VAL A 133 17.14 -11.50 8.46
C VAL A 133 17.10 -10.32 7.50
N GLN A 134 15.92 -10.05 6.93
CA GLN A 134 15.74 -8.92 6.03
C GLN A 134 16.12 -7.59 6.71
N PRO A 135 17.10 -6.84 6.20
CA PRO A 135 17.52 -5.59 6.81
C PRO A 135 16.49 -4.46 6.56
N HIS A 136 16.32 -3.54 7.50
CA HIS A 136 15.44 -2.38 7.29
C HIS A 136 16.20 -1.13 6.85
N TYR A 137 15.67 -0.43 5.85
CA TYR A 137 16.27 0.82 5.35
C TYR A 137 16.52 1.87 6.46
N ARG A 138 15.66 1.93 7.48
CA ARG A 138 15.77 2.88 8.60
C ARG A 138 17.12 2.87 9.34
N SER A 139 17.83 1.74 9.35
CA SER A 139 19.17 1.69 9.97
C SER A 139 20.27 2.25 9.09
N TYR A 140 20.05 2.28 7.77
CA TYR A 140 21.01 2.77 6.78
C TYR A 140 20.77 4.24 6.42
N ALA A 141 19.53 4.71 6.52
CA ALA A 141 19.12 6.07 6.16
C ALA A 141 20.01 7.17 6.76
N PRO A 142 20.38 7.19 8.07
CA PRO A 142 21.17 8.29 8.62
C PRO A 142 22.55 8.44 7.98
N LEU A 143 23.20 7.33 7.60
CA LEU A 143 24.50 7.37 6.93
C LEU A 143 24.38 7.83 5.48
N LEU A 144 23.33 7.40 4.78
CA LEU A 144 23.06 7.86 3.42
C LEU A 144 22.77 9.37 3.39
N GLU A 145 21.87 9.83 4.27
CA GLU A 145 21.53 11.25 4.43
C GLU A 145 22.77 12.08 4.78
N HIS A 146 23.66 11.56 5.63
CA HIS A 146 24.92 12.22 5.93
C HIS A 146 25.79 12.44 4.68
N TYR A 147 26.00 11.41 3.86
CA TYR A 147 26.77 11.54 2.62
C TYR A 147 26.12 12.54 1.65
N ILE A 148 24.79 12.54 1.54
CA ILE A 148 24.05 13.48 0.70
C ILE A 148 24.22 14.92 1.21
N HIS A 149 24.07 15.16 2.52
CA HIS A 149 24.25 16.48 3.13
C HIS A 149 25.69 16.98 3.00
N ALA A 150 26.68 16.10 3.05
CA ALA A 150 28.08 16.41 2.84
C ALA A 150 28.45 16.64 1.35
N ASN A 151 27.49 16.53 0.42
CA ASN A 151 27.71 16.54 -1.03
C ASN A 151 28.70 15.45 -1.52
N GLU A 152 28.84 14.35 -0.78
CA GLU A 152 29.63 13.18 -1.19
C GLU A 152 28.78 12.28 -2.12
N LEU A 153 28.31 12.82 -3.25
CA LEU A 153 27.25 12.21 -4.07
C LEU A 153 27.60 10.81 -4.59
N GLU A 154 28.81 10.59 -5.11
CA GLU A 154 29.27 9.29 -5.59
C GLU A 154 29.31 8.23 -4.48
N LYS A 155 29.72 8.65 -3.27
CA LYS A 155 29.75 7.78 -2.09
C LYS A 155 28.34 7.47 -1.61
N ALA A 156 27.45 8.45 -1.61
CA ALA A 156 26.03 8.26 -1.34
C ALA A 156 25.39 7.28 -2.32
N TRP A 157 25.67 7.41 -3.62
CA TRP A 157 25.16 6.52 -4.65
C TRP A 157 25.70 5.09 -4.50
N SER A 158 27.02 4.95 -4.29
CA SER A 158 27.65 3.65 -4.04
C SER A 158 27.08 2.97 -2.78
N PHE A 159 26.82 3.74 -1.73
CA PHE A 159 26.19 3.22 -0.52
C PHE A 159 24.72 2.83 -0.74
N TRP A 160 23.96 3.62 -1.50
CA TRP A 160 22.60 3.27 -1.91
C TRP A 160 22.56 1.97 -2.73
N ALA A 161 23.47 1.80 -3.69
CA ALA A 161 23.60 0.56 -4.46
C ALA A 161 23.87 -0.66 -3.55
N TYR A 162 24.72 -0.50 -2.54
CA TYR A 162 24.93 -1.52 -1.51
C TYR A 162 23.64 -1.81 -0.72
N VAL A 163 22.94 -0.79 -0.24
CA VAL A 163 21.67 -0.91 0.50
C VAL A 163 20.60 -1.66 -0.31
N LYS A 164 20.56 -1.45 -1.63
CA LYS A 164 19.69 -2.21 -2.54
C LYS A 164 20.15 -3.66 -2.70
N SER A 165 21.45 -3.89 -2.86
CA SER A 165 22.02 -5.22 -3.12
C SER A 165 21.76 -6.23 -2.00
N ILE A 166 21.62 -5.76 -0.75
CA ILE A 166 21.34 -6.61 0.42
C ILE A 166 19.83 -6.80 0.69
N GLY A 167 18.96 -6.36 -0.22
CA GLY A 167 17.51 -6.61 -0.14
C GLY A 167 16.80 -5.88 1.01
N THR A 168 17.23 -4.66 1.35
CA THR A 168 16.58 -3.87 2.40
C THR A 168 15.09 -3.66 2.15
N THR A 169 14.28 -3.58 3.21
CA THR A 169 12.88 -3.11 3.09
C THR A 169 12.88 -1.66 2.60
N GLN A 170 12.19 -1.36 1.51
CA GLN A 170 12.17 -0.03 0.88
C GLN A 170 10.74 0.57 0.85
N PRO A 171 10.14 0.87 2.01
CA PRO A 171 8.85 1.55 2.04
C PRO A 171 8.96 2.95 1.43
N PRO A 172 8.10 3.32 0.45
CA PRO A 172 8.19 4.60 -0.26
C PRO A 172 8.18 5.82 0.67
N GLU A 173 7.43 5.78 1.76
CA GLU A 173 7.35 6.88 2.74
C GLU A 173 8.62 7.06 3.59
N LYS A 174 9.55 6.11 3.56
CA LYS A 174 10.85 6.22 4.23
C LYS A 174 11.98 6.50 3.26
N VAL A 175 11.98 5.83 2.11
CA VAL A 175 13.04 5.98 1.10
C VAL A 175 12.84 7.25 0.27
N GLY A 176 11.59 7.59 -0.06
CA GLY A 176 11.23 8.71 -0.92
C GLY A 176 11.83 10.06 -0.49
N PRO A 177 11.63 10.51 0.76
CA PRO A 177 12.20 11.79 1.22
C PRO A 177 13.73 11.86 1.08
N THR A 178 14.44 10.77 1.40
CA THR A 178 15.90 10.70 1.25
C THR A 178 16.31 10.74 -0.22
N MET A 179 15.57 10.08 -1.11
CA MET A 179 15.81 10.15 -2.57
C MET A 179 15.49 11.53 -3.15
N VAL A 180 14.46 12.21 -2.65
CA VAL A 180 14.16 13.60 -3.04
C VAL A 180 15.29 14.54 -2.61
N LEU A 181 15.78 14.40 -1.38
CA LEU A 181 16.97 15.13 -0.91
C LEU A 181 18.19 14.83 -1.79
N PHE A 182 18.38 13.58 -2.18
CA PHE A 182 19.49 13.20 -3.05
C PHE A 182 19.36 13.86 -4.44
N ALA A 183 18.18 13.80 -5.06
CA ALA A 183 17.91 14.42 -6.34
C ALA A 183 18.13 15.94 -6.29
N SER A 184 17.64 16.61 -5.23
CA SER A 184 17.81 18.05 -5.07
C SER A 184 19.28 18.45 -4.93
N LYS A 185 20.10 17.63 -4.24
CA LYS A 185 21.55 17.86 -4.16
C LYS A 185 22.27 17.60 -5.47
N ALA A 186 21.87 16.60 -6.25
CA ALA A 186 22.50 16.24 -7.51
C ALA A 186 22.14 17.19 -8.69
N LEU A 187 20.99 17.85 -8.67
CA LEU A 187 20.48 18.68 -9.78
C LEU A 187 21.52 19.71 -10.30
N GLY A 188 22.00 19.55 -11.53
CA GLY A 188 22.98 20.48 -12.13
C GLY A 188 24.39 20.40 -11.54
N VAL A 189 24.65 19.46 -10.63
CA VAL A 189 25.98 19.14 -10.08
C VAL A 189 26.49 17.83 -10.70
N ASP A 190 25.65 16.81 -10.68
CA ASP A 190 25.93 15.48 -11.25
C ASP A 190 24.68 14.93 -11.94
N GLN A 191 24.64 15.04 -13.26
CA GLN A 191 23.46 14.63 -14.04
C GLN A 191 23.27 13.12 -14.09
N CYS A 192 24.35 12.34 -14.01
CA CYS A 192 24.26 10.90 -14.03
C CYS A 192 23.56 10.40 -12.76
N ILE A 193 24.05 10.84 -11.59
CA ILE A 193 23.43 10.51 -10.31
C ILE A 193 22.01 11.07 -10.25
N PHE A 194 21.79 12.29 -10.73
CA PHE A 194 20.46 12.88 -10.75
C PHE A 194 19.42 12.00 -11.47
N HIS A 195 19.69 11.61 -12.73
CA HIS A 195 18.78 10.73 -13.48
C HIS A 195 18.61 9.36 -12.82
N ASN A 196 19.68 8.81 -12.26
CA ASN A 196 19.59 7.54 -11.53
C ASN A 196 18.65 7.64 -10.32
N VAL A 197 18.74 8.72 -9.54
CA VAL A 197 17.85 8.96 -8.39
C VAL A 197 16.41 9.22 -8.85
N LEU A 198 16.18 9.93 -9.96
CA LEU A 198 14.83 10.07 -10.53
C LEU A 198 14.25 8.71 -10.94
N GLY A 199 15.08 7.81 -11.46
CA GLY A 199 14.72 6.43 -11.74
C GLY A 199 14.26 5.67 -10.49
N GLU A 200 14.93 5.86 -9.35
CA GLU A 200 14.50 5.27 -8.07
C GLU A 200 13.17 5.85 -7.59
N LEU A 201 12.99 7.17 -7.68
CA LEU A 201 11.72 7.83 -7.32
C LEU A 201 10.56 7.37 -8.21
N ASN A 202 10.82 7.18 -9.50
CA ASN A 202 9.85 6.62 -10.46
C ASN A 202 9.47 5.19 -10.08
N ALA A 203 10.46 4.32 -9.83
CA ALA A 203 10.24 2.92 -9.45
C ALA A 203 9.51 2.79 -8.09
N LEU A 204 9.77 3.70 -7.15
CA LEU A 204 9.06 3.80 -5.88
C LEU A 204 7.64 4.37 -6.04
N ARG A 205 7.31 4.91 -7.21
CA ARG A 205 6.07 5.67 -7.49
C ARG A 205 5.88 6.81 -6.48
N TYR A 206 6.98 7.42 -6.06
CA TYR A 206 6.95 8.39 -4.99
C TYR A 206 6.21 9.66 -5.43
N GLN A 207 5.37 10.17 -4.54
CA GLN A 207 4.68 11.45 -4.70
C GLN A 207 5.18 12.38 -3.61
N LEU A 208 5.47 13.62 -3.97
CA LEU A 208 6.05 14.61 -3.06
C LEU A 208 5.07 14.95 -1.94
N ILE A 209 5.57 14.97 -0.71
CA ILE A 209 4.89 15.58 0.43
C ILE A 209 5.18 17.08 0.49
N SER A 210 4.48 17.82 1.36
CA SER A 210 4.65 19.27 1.47
C SER A 210 6.09 19.70 1.76
N ASP A 211 6.83 18.93 2.57
CA ASP A 211 8.23 19.22 2.91
C ASP A 211 9.16 19.06 1.70
N ASP A 212 8.90 18.06 0.85
CA ASP A 212 9.64 17.86 -0.40
C ASP A 212 9.42 19.01 -1.38
N VAL A 213 8.17 19.48 -1.46
CA VAL A 213 7.82 20.62 -2.32
C VAL A 213 8.59 21.86 -1.86
N ALA A 214 8.59 22.13 -0.55
CA ALA A 214 9.36 23.24 0.02
C ALA A 214 10.86 23.11 -0.28
N LEU A 215 11.42 21.91 -0.16
CA LEU A 215 12.82 21.63 -0.48
C LEU A 215 13.16 21.92 -1.95
N TRP A 216 12.31 21.50 -2.89
CA TRP A 216 12.50 21.75 -4.32
C TRP A 216 12.44 23.24 -4.67
N MET A 217 11.44 23.94 -4.14
CA MET A 217 11.28 25.39 -4.34
C MET A 217 12.51 26.15 -3.84
N ALA A 218 13.01 25.82 -2.64
CA ALA A 218 14.24 26.39 -2.10
C ALA A 218 15.45 26.06 -2.99
N THR A 219 15.62 24.78 -3.36
CA THR A 219 16.77 24.30 -4.15
C THR A 219 16.91 25.04 -5.48
N THR A 220 15.81 25.23 -6.21
CA THR A 220 15.85 25.94 -7.51
C THR A 220 15.92 27.45 -7.37
N SER A 221 15.49 28.02 -6.23
CA SER A 221 15.69 29.44 -5.96
C SER A 221 17.18 29.77 -5.75
N ASP A 222 17.92 28.86 -5.12
CA ASP A 222 19.35 29.02 -4.82
C ASP A 222 20.28 28.55 -5.96
N ARG A 223 19.76 27.82 -6.97
CA ARG A 223 20.54 27.28 -8.09
C ARG A 223 20.19 27.96 -9.42
N PRO A 224 21.04 28.87 -9.93
CA PRO A 224 20.86 29.48 -11.24
C PRO A 224 20.79 28.40 -12.33
N GLY A 225 19.84 28.52 -13.26
CA GLY A 225 19.73 27.64 -14.43
C GLY A 225 18.50 26.73 -14.43
N TYR A 226 17.82 26.57 -13.29
CA TYR A 226 16.54 25.84 -13.20
C TYR A 226 15.45 26.71 -12.56
N VAL A 227 14.20 26.43 -12.90
CA VAL A 227 13.02 27.00 -12.27
C VAL A 227 12.06 25.86 -11.89
N THR A 228 11.46 25.97 -10.71
CA THR A 228 10.36 25.08 -10.29
C THR A 228 9.05 25.84 -10.38
N THR A 229 8.12 25.31 -11.16
CA THR A 229 6.75 25.83 -11.28
C THR A 229 5.79 24.81 -10.70
N GLN A 230 4.98 25.23 -9.73
CA GLN A 230 3.89 24.40 -9.22
C GLN A 230 2.67 24.56 -10.12
N LEU A 231 2.15 23.44 -10.62
CA LEU A 231 1.05 23.38 -11.58
C LEU A 231 -0.15 22.67 -10.95
N ASP A 232 -1.34 23.18 -11.24
CA ASP A 232 -2.58 22.47 -10.94
C ASP A 232 -2.70 21.23 -11.82
N HIS A 233 -3.34 20.19 -11.29
CA HIS A 233 -3.51 18.93 -12.02
C HIS A 233 -4.29 19.13 -13.33
N ALA A 234 -5.22 20.09 -13.37
CA ALA A 234 -5.95 20.44 -14.59
C ALA A 234 -5.03 21.03 -15.69
N ALA A 235 -3.90 21.64 -15.32
CA ALA A 235 -2.88 22.12 -16.25
C ALA A 235 -1.93 20.99 -16.73
N MET A 236 -2.07 19.78 -16.18
CA MET A 236 -1.40 18.57 -16.64
C MET A 236 -2.35 17.81 -17.57
N LEU A 237 -2.54 18.34 -18.78
CA LEU A 237 -3.07 17.60 -19.92
C LEU A 237 -1.95 16.66 -20.43
N PRO A 238 -2.15 15.79 -21.45
CA PRO A 238 -1.08 14.88 -21.89
C PRO A 238 0.27 15.58 -22.15
N THR A 239 0.24 16.89 -22.39
CA THR A 239 1.37 17.81 -22.37
C THR A 239 1.32 18.73 -21.16
N CYS A 240 2.47 18.96 -20.53
CA CYS A 240 2.63 19.92 -19.44
C CYS A 240 2.40 21.35 -19.94
N GLY A 241 1.46 22.09 -19.33
CA GLY A 241 1.16 23.47 -19.72
C GLY A 241 2.26 24.51 -19.45
N HIS A 242 3.41 24.13 -18.88
CA HIS A 242 4.53 25.03 -18.62
C HIS A 242 5.74 24.78 -19.53
N CYS A 243 6.08 23.52 -19.80
CA CYS A 243 7.29 23.16 -20.56
C CYS A 243 6.99 22.37 -21.84
N ASP A 244 5.72 22.15 -22.17
CA ASP A 244 5.23 21.38 -23.34
C ASP A 244 5.66 19.92 -23.42
N ALA A 245 6.37 19.40 -22.40
CA ALA A 245 6.77 18.00 -22.35
C ALA A 245 5.53 17.09 -22.32
N THR A 246 5.56 16.05 -23.17
CA THR A 246 4.51 15.02 -23.17
C THR A 246 4.73 14.06 -22.00
N LEU A 247 3.74 14.01 -21.12
CA LEU A 247 3.74 13.13 -19.96
C LEU A 247 3.57 11.68 -20.40
N THR A 248 4.33 10.79 -19.76
CA THR A 248 4.37 9.38 -20.13
C THR A 248 3.35 8.58 -19.33
N LYS A 249 2.68 7.65 -20.01
CA LYS A 249 1.92 6.57 -19.36
C LYS A 249 2.83 5.35 -19.23
N LEU A 250 3.02 4.86 -18.01
CA LEU A 250 3.76 3.62 -17.80
C LEU A 250 2.95 2.44 -18.37
N PRO A 251 3.51 1.67 -19.33
CA PRO A 251 2.79 0.56 -19.94
C PRO A 251 2.74 -0.65 -18.99
N VAL A 252 1.86 -1.60 -19.30
CA VAL A 252 1.94 -2.97 -18.79
C VAL A 252 2.32 -3.86 -19.96
N THR A 253 3.45 -4.57 -19.84
CA THR A 253 3.95 -5.42 -20.94
C THR A 253 3.14 -6.71 -21.07
N LEU A 254 3.22 -7.39 -22.22
CA LEU A 254 2.55 -8.68 -22.41
C LEU A 254 3.00 -9.73 -21.38
N ALA A 255 4.31 -9.82 -21.10
CA ALA A 255 4.83 -10.77 -20.11
C ALA A 255 4.28 -10.49 -18.70
N GLU A 256 4.13 -9.21 -18.35
CA GLU A 256 3.53 -8.81 -17.08
C GLU A 256 2.02 -9.09 -17.02
N LEU A 257 1.29 -8.89 -18.13
CA LEU A 257 -0.13 -9.26 -18.23
C LEU A 257 -0.31 -10.77 -18.10
N GLU A 258 0.56 -11.58 -18.71
CA GLU A 258 0.51 -13.04 -18.60
C GLU A 258 0.80 -13.50 -17.17
N ALA A 259 1.76 -12.86 -16.47
CA ALA A 259 2.02 -13.13 -15.06
C ALA A 259 0.81 -12.78 -14.17
N LEU A 260 0.18 -11.63 -14.38
CA LEU A 260 -1.05 -11.23 -13.67
C LEU A 260 -2.20 -12.21 -13.93
N LEU A 261 -2.41 -12.59 -15.20
CA LEU A 261 -3.45 -13.54 -15.60
C LEU A 261 -3.24 -14.90 -14.96
N GLN A 262 -2.00 -15.41 -14.97
CA GLN A 262 -1.65 -16.69 -14.35
C GLN A 262 -1.83 -16.67 -12.83
N ALA A 263 -1.43 -15.58 -12.17
CA ALA A 263 -1.62 -15.40 -10.74
C ALA A 263 -3.12 -15.42 -10.38
N VAL A 264 -3.95 -14.64 -11.08
CA VAL A 264 -5.39 -14.61 -10.81
C VAL A 264 -6.08 -15.92 -11.21
N GLU A 265 -5.67 -16.60 -12.29
CA GLU A 265 -6.18 -17.95 -12.60
C GLU A 265 -5.95 -18.92 -11.44
N THR A 266 -4.75 -18.87 -10.85
CA THR A 266 -4.38 -19.68 -9.70
C THR A 266 -5.25 -19.33 -8.50
N MET A 267 -5.41 -18.03 -8.20
CA MET A 267 -6.29 -17.54 -7.13
C MET A 267 -7.75 -18.01 -7.33
N CYS A 268 -8.28 -17.98 -8.55
CA CYS A 268 -9.61 -18.50 -8.87
C CYS A 268 -9.70 -20.00 -8.53
N VAL A 269 -8.76 -20.79 -9.02
CA VAL A 269 -8.78 -22.26 -8.83
C VAL A 269 -8.62 -22.64 -7.35
N GLU A 270 -7.79 -21.91 -6.60
CA GLU A 270 -7.53 -22.16 -5.18
C GLU A 270 -8.55 -21.51 -4.24
N SER A 271 -9.41 -20.63 -4.77
CA SER A 271 -10.45 -19.94 -4.00
C SER A 271 -11.32 -20.93 -3.23
N GLN A 272 -11.52 -20.69 -1.94
CA GLN A 272 -12.41 -21.51 -1.12
C GLN A 272 -13.80 -20.89 -1.12
N TYR A 273 -14.83 -21.72 -1.28
CA TYR A 273 -16.20 -21.26 -1.12
C TYR A 273 -16.41 -20.87 0.35
N ILE A 274 -16.72 -19.59 0.56
CA ILE A 274 -17.11 -19.07 1.87
C ILE A 274 -18.63 -18.90 1.84
N PRO A 275 -19.39 -19.72 2.58
CA PRO A 275 -20.83 -19.56 2.66
C PRO A 275 -21.21 -18.19 3.20
N SER A 276 -22.19 -17.54 2.58
CA SER A 276 -22.75 -16.29 3.10
C SER A 276 -23.38 -16.46 4.50
N ASP A 277 -23.85 -17.67 4.82
CA ASP A 277 -24.27 -18.10 6.15
C ASP A 277 -23.30 -19.16 6.72
N PRO A 278 -22.55 -18.89 7.81
CA PRO A 278 -21.69 -19.85 8.50
C PRO A 278 -22.42 -21.09 9.03
N LYS A 279 -23.76 -21.06 9.12
CA LYS A 279 -24.57 -22.23 9.47
C LYS A 279 -24.98 -23.06 8.26
N ALA A 280 -24.83 -22.54 7.04
CA ALA A 280 -25.12 -23.29 5.83
C ALA A 280 -24.03 -24.35 5.60
N THR A 281 -24.45 -25.55 5.22
CA THR A 281 -23.53 -26.59 4.79
C THR A 281 -22.88 -26.14 3.48
N PRO A 282 -21.54 -25.95 3.43
CA PRO A 282 -20.86 -25.61 2.19
C PRO A 282 -21.09 -26.73 1.16
N PRO A 283 -21.24 -26.38 -0.13
CA PRO A 283 -21.23 -27.38 -1.19
C PRO A 283 -19.88 -28.12 -1.19
N PRO A 284 -19.84 -29.36 -1.70
CA PRO A 284 -18.58 -30.08 -1.84
C PRO A 284 -17.60 -29.26 -2.70
N PRO A 285 -16.30 -29.24 -2.34
CA PRO A 285 -15.32 -28.46 -3.06
C PRO A 285 -15.22 -28.93 -4.50
N MET A 286 -15.24 -27.99 -5.45
CA MET A 286 -15.02 -28.30 -6.86
C MET A 286 -13.58 -28.72 -7.10
N THR A 287 -13.39 -29.71 -7.99
CA THR A 287 -12.06 -30.08 -8.46
C THR A 287 -11.44 -28.94 -9.25
N ARG A 288 -10.10 -28.87 -9.25
CA ARG A 288 -9.33 -27.92 -10.09
C ARG A 288 -9.77 -27.95 -11.55
N GLU A 289 -9.96 -29.15 -12.11
CA GLU A 289 -10.43 -29.33 -13.48
C GLU A 289 -11.81 -28.73 -13.73
N THR A 290 -12.75 -28.93 -12.80
CA THR A 290 -14.11 -28.37 -12.90
C THR A 290 -14.09 -26.84 -12.88
N LYS A 291 -13.26 -26.27 -11.99
CA LYS A 291 -13.09 -24.81 -11.92
C LYS A 291 -12.45 -24.25 -13.18
N LEU A 292 -11.41 -24.88 -13.70
CA LEU A 292 -10.78 -24.48 -14.97
C LEU A 292 -11.79 -24.55 -16.11
N LYS A 293 -12.59 -25.61 -16.21
CA LYS A 293 -13.65 -25.71 -17.22
C LYS A 293 -14.67 -24.57 -17.11
N ALA A 294 -15.05 -24.18 -15.89
CA ALA A 294 -15.94 -23.04 -15.68
C ALA A 294 -15.29 -21.72 -16.10
N LEU A 295 -14.00 -21.51 -15.79
CA LEU A 295 -13.24 -20.34 -16.28
C LEU A 295 -13.15 -20.32 -17.81
N ARG A 296 -12.89 -21.45 -18.47
CA ARG A 296 -12.88 -21.51 -19.95
C ARG A 296 -14.24 -21.17 -20.57
N ALA A 297 -15.35 -21.52 -19.91
CA ALA A 297 -16.67 -21.10 -20.35
C ALA A 297 -16.86 -19.58 -20.23
N PHE A 298 -16.36 -18.99 -19.14
CA PHE A 298 -16.35 -17.54 -18.93
C PHE A 298 -15.48 -16.81 -19.96
N GLU A 299 -14.28 -17.32 -20.25
CA GLU A 299 -13.40 -16.77 -21.31
C GLU A 299 -14.08 -16.77 -22.68
N LYS A 300 -14.74 -17.88 -23.05
CA LYS A 300 -15.46 -17.97 -24.33
C LYS A 300 -16.56 -16.91 -24.43
N TRP A 301 -17.31 -16.71 -23.35
CA TRP A 301 -18.33 -15.67 -23.26
C TRP A 301 -17.70 -14.28 -23.42
N LEU A 302 -16.66 -13.96 -22.64
CA LEU A 302 -15.93 -12.69 -22.71
C LEU A 302 -15.35 -12.40 -24.10
N ALA A 303 -14.73 -13.40 -24.73
CA ALA A 303 -14.13 -13.25 -26.06
C ALA A 303 -15.20 -12.94 -27.12
N THR A 304 -16.38 -13.56 -27.02
CA THR A 304 -17.52 -13.28 -27.91
C THR A 304 -17.98 -11.84 -27.75
N ARG A 305 -18.15 -11.37 -26.50
CA ARG A 305 -18.50 -9.97 -26.19
C ARG A 305 -17.43 -8.99 -26.68
N HIS A 306 -16.17 -9.30 -26.44
CA HIS A 306 -15.05 -8.42 -26.80
C HIS A 306 -14.87 -8.32 -28.32
N ALA A 307 -15.19 -9.36 -29.08
CA ALA A 307 -15.21 -9.31 -30.55
C ALA A 307 -16.25 -8.32 -31.11
N MET A 308 -17.26 -7.93 -30.31
CA MET A 308 -18.27 -6.94 -30.69
C MET A 308 -17.75 -5.49 -30.58
N VAL A 309 -16.56 -5.25 -30.00
CA VAL A 309 -16.03 -3.91 -29.73
C VAL A 309 -15.63 -3.24 -31.05
N PRO A 310 -16.30 -2.14 -31.46
CA PRO A 310 -15.95 -1.45 -32.69
C PRO A 310 -14.56 -0.79 -32.64
N PRO A 311 -13.93 -0.49 -33.80
CA PRO A 311 -12.72 0.33 -33.84
C PRO A 311 -12.90 1.66 -33.10
N GLY A 312 -11.91 2.06 -32.30
CA GLY A 312 -11.95 3.28 -31.49
C GLY A 312 -12.90 3.24 -30.29
N LYS A 313 -13.57 2.10 -30.03
CA LYS A 313 -14.43 1.90 -28.87
C LYS A 313 -13.76 1.00 -27.82
N LEU A 314 -14.43 0.86 -26.69
CA LEU A 314 -13.91 0.24 -25.47
C LEU A 314 -14.81 -0.90 -25.04
N HIS A 315 -14.24 -1.85 -24.31
CA HIS A 315 -14.95 -2.88 -23.57
C HIS A 315 -14.89 -2.55 -22.07
N TYR A 316 -16.03 -2.19 -21.49
CA TYR A 316 -16.19 -1.99 -20.05
C TYR A 316 -16.59 -3.29 -19.37
N ILE A 317 -15.76 -3.76 -18.45
CA ILE A 317 -16.09 -4.81 -17.49
C ILE A 317 -16.66 -4.12 -16.25
N VAL A 318 -17.86 -4.47 -15.84
CA VAL A 318 -18.55 -3.85 -14.70
C VAL A 318 -18.49 -4.80 -13.50
N ASP A 319 -17.87 -4.32 -12.42
CA ASP A 319 -17.99 -4.92 -11.09
C ASP A 319 -19.40 -4.62 -10.55
N ALA A 320 -20.35 -5.45 -10.98
CA ALA A 320 -21.77 -5.21 -10.74
C ALA A 320 -22.12 -5.12 -9.25
N PRO A 321 -21.60 -5.99 -8.35
CA PRO A 321 -21.81 -5.83 -6.92
C PRO A 321 -21.33 -4.47 -6.40
N ASN A 322 -20.11 -4.03 -6.74
CA ASN A 322 -19.60 -2.74 -6.27
C ASN A 322 -20.49 -1.58 -6.74
N VAL A 323 -20.88 -1.58 -8.01
CA VAL A 323 -21.77 -0.54 -8.59
C VAL A 323 -23.16 -0.57 -7.95
N ALA A 324 -23.78 -1.74 -7.80
CA ALA A 324 -25.12 -1.90 -7.24
C ALA A 324 -25.23 -1.46 -5.78
N TYR A 325 -24.10 -1.38 -5.09
CA TYR A 325 -24.01 -1.00 -3.69
C TYR A 325 -23.42 0.41 -3.49
N LEU A 326 -23.23 1.22 -4.53
CA LEU A 326 -22.81 2.60 -4.33
C LEU A 326 -23.86 3.37 -3.50
N ASN A 327 -23.39 4.19 -2.55
CA ASN A 327 -24.24 5.05 -1.73
C ASN A 327 -25.40 4.29 -1.02
N GLN A 328 -25.13 3.16 -0.34
CA GLN A 328 -26.10 2.28 0.37
C GLN A 328 -26.99 2.94 1.45
N ASN A 329 -27.11 4.25 1.52
CA ASN A 329 -27.89 4.97 2.53
C ASN A 329 -29.41 5.02 2.25
N PHE A 330 -29.93 4.20 1.35
CA PHE A 330 -31.37 4.12 1.03
C PHE A 330 -32.10 3.04 1.85
N GLU A 331 -33.43 3.14 1.91
CA GLU A 331 -34.29 2.26 2.71
C GLU A 331 -34.02 0.78 2.40
N GLY A 332 -33.73 -0.02 3.43
CA GLY A 332 -33.41 -1.44 3.31
C GLY A 332 -31.95 -1.79 2.99
N GLY A 333 -31.10 -0.84 2.57
CA GLY A 333 -29.67 -1.10 2.26
C GLY A 333 -29.46 -2.20 1.20
N ALA A 334 -30.41 -2.36 0.28
CA ALA A 334 -30.45 -3.45 -0.69
C ALA A 334 -29.52 -3.19 -1.89
N PHE A 335 -29.25 -4.18 -2.74
CA PHE A 335 -28.57 -3.95 -4.02
C PHE A 335 -29.54 -3.26 -5.01
N ARG A 336 -29.01 -2.50 -5.99
CA ARG A 336 -29.79 -1.77 -7.02
C ARG A 336 -29.38 -2.15 -8.44
N PHE A 337 -30.24 -2.89 -9.16
CA PHE A 337 -29.98 -3.28 -10.55
C PHE A 337 -30.04 -2.10 -11.52
N ASP A 338 -30.86 -1.09 -11.24
CA ASP A 338 -30.96 0.12 -12.06
C ASP A 338 -29.63 0.90 -12.13
N TYR A 339 -28.75 0.75 -11.14
CA TYR A 339 -27.44 1.40 -11.15
C TYR A 339 -26.53 0.80 -12.23
N ILE A 340 -26.50 -0.52 -12.29
CA ILE A 340 -25.74 -1.27 -13.30
C ILE A 340 -26.34 -1.03 -14.69
N ASP A 341 -27.68 -1.10 -14.79
CA ASP A 341 -28.41 -0.93 -16.04
C ASP A 341 -28.20 0.47 -16.66
N GLN A 342 -28.33 1.52 -15.85
CA GLN A 342 -28.12 2.89 -16.32
C GLN A 342 -26.67 3.14 -16.75
N LEU A 343 -25.70 2.56 -16.04
CA LEU A 343 -24.28 2.63 -16.40
C LEU A 343 -24.03 1.95 -17.74
N ALA A 344 -24.51 0.71 -17.89
CA ALA A 344 -24.36 -0.07 -19.12
C ALA A 344 -24.97 0.67 -20.32
N LYS A 345 -26.19 1.19 -20.16
CA LYS A 345 -26.88 1.97 -21.20
C LYS A 345 -26.12 3.25 -21.55
N SER A 346 -25.53 3.94 -20.58
CA SER A 346 -24.73 5.15 -20.83
C SER A 346 -23.53 4.85 -21.73
N VAL A 347 -22.73 3.82 -21.41
CA VAL A 347 -21.55 3.49 -22.22
C VAL A 347 -21.94 2.89 -23.58
N GLN A 348 -23.04 2.13 -23.64
CA GLN A 348 -23.55 1.57 -24.89
C GLN A 348 -24.11 2.64 -25.83
N ALA A 349 -24.74 3.69 -25.29
CA ALA A 349 -25.20 4.84 -26.08
C ALA A 349 -24.05 5.59 -26.75
N GLU A 350 -22.86 5.56 -26.14
CA GLU A 350 -21.62 6.07 -26.73
C GLU A 350 -20.97 5.07 -27.72
N GLY A 351 -21.56 3.90 -27.94
CA GLY A 351 -21.08 2.85 -28.86
C GLY A 351 -20.04 1.92 -28.27
N HIS A 352 -19.83 1.92 -26.95
CA HIS A 352 -18.96 0.97 -26.27
C HIS A 352 -19.67 -0.36 -25.98
N VAL A 353 -18.89 -1.40 -25.69
CA VAL A 353 -19.41 -2.67 -25.19
C VAL A 353 -19.30 -2.70 -23.68
N ALA A 354 -20.33 -3.22 -23.01
CA ALA A 354 -20.33 -3.44 -21.57
C ALA A 354 -20.59 -4.92 -21.26
N SER A 355 -19.89 -5.46 -20.26
CA SER A 355 -20.09 -6.80 -19.73
C SER A 355 -20.02 -6.74 -18.21
N ALA A 356 -20.99 -7.33 -17.52
CA ALA A 356 -21.02 -7.36 -16.06
C ALA A 356 -20.64 -8.73 -15.51
N THR A 357 -19.92 -8.77 -14.40
CA THR A 357 -19.77 -9.99 -13.58
C THR A 357 -20.56 -9.83 -12.31
N MET A 358 -21.44 -10.78 -11.98
CA MET A 358 -22.24 -10.73 -10.77
C MET A 358 -22.40 -12.13 -10.18
N PRO A 359 -22.32 -12.32 -8.85
CA PRO A 359 -22.56 -13.62 -8.24
C PRO A 359 -23.90 -14.24 -8.66
N ALA A 360 -23.89 -15.54 -8.97
CA ALA A 360 -25.04 -16.27 -9.49
C ALA A 360 -26.30 -16.16 -8.61
N TYR A 361 -26.15 -16.07 -7.29
CA TYR A 361 -27.28 -15.95 -6.36
C TYR A 361 -28.06 -14.63 -6.48
N TYR A 362 -27.50 -13.59 -7.12
CA TYR A 362 -28.27 -12.38 -7.44
C TYR A 362 -29.27 -12.62 -8.58
N PHE A 363 -29.06 -13.67 -9.38
CA PHE A 363 -29.97 -14.13 -10.42
C PHE A 363 -30.98 -15.18 -9.91
N GLU A 364 -31.07 -15.42 -8.60
CA GLU A 364 -32.02 -16.36 -7.96
C GLU A 364 -33.24 -15.64 -7.38
N GLU A 365 -34.41 -16.29 -7.35
CA GLU A 365 -35.71 -15.65 -7.00
C GLU A 365 -35.66 -15.01 -5.61
N VAL A 366 -34.89 -15.63 -4.72
CA VAL A 366 -34.58 -15.13 -3.40
C VAL A 366 -33.07 -14.92 -3.32
N SER A 367 -32.65 -13.68 -3.08
CA SER A 367 -31.24 -13.29 -2.99
C SER A 367 -30.86 -12.95 -1.56
N TYR A 368 -29.60 -13.19 -1.22
CA TYR A 368 -29.04 -12.91 0.10
C TYR A 368 -28.38 -11.52 0.15
N LEU A 369 -28.77 -10.71 1.15
CA LEU A 369 -28.26 -9.36 1.38
C LEU A 369 -27.47 -9.27 2.68
N SER A 370 -26.32 -8.60 2.62
CA SER A 370 -25.52 -8.21 3.79
C SER A 370 -25.56 -6.69 3.93
N VAL A 371 -26.24 -6.19 4.98
CA VAL A 371 -26.38 -4.76 5.25
C VAL A 371 -25.27 -4.32 6.20
N LYS A 372 -24.43 -3.37 5.79
CA LYS A 372 -23.23 -2.94 6.55
C LYS A 372 -23.41 -1.74 7.49
N THR A 373 -24.45 -0.91 7.36
CA THR A 373 -24.58 0.36 8.12
C THR A 373 -25.67 0.40 9.22
N ALA A 374 -25.35 1.17 10.27
CA ALA A 374 -25.98 1.19 11.59
C ALA A 374 -27.00 2.33 11.83
N ASN A 375 -27.87 2.09 12.81
CA ASN A 375 -28.73 3.02 13.57
C ASN A 375 -30.09 3.49 13.01
N ARG A 376 -30.45 3.24 11.74
CA ARG A 376 -31.79 3.62 11.23
C ARG A 376 -32.62 2.51 10.58
N ASN A 377 -32.09 1.29 10.49
CA ASN A 377 -32.79 0.23 9.77
C ASN A 377 -33.63 -0.66 10.72
N SER A 378 -34.95 -0.69 10.50
CA SER A 378 -35.93 -1.53 11.23
C SER A 378 -35.61 -3.03 11.14
N TYR A 379 -34.84 -3.43 10.14
CA TYR A 379 -34.40 -4.80 9.87
C TYR A 379 -33.31 -5.34 10.82
N LYS A 380 -32.81 -4.56 11.78
CA LYS A 380 -31.82 -5.04 12.78
C LYS A 380 -32.40 -6.09 13.75
N LYS A 381 -33.73 -6.22 13.86
CA LYS A 381 -34.37 -7.19 14.78
C LYS A 381 -34.15 -8.66 14.38
N SER A 382 -33.69 -8.97 13.16
CA SER A 382 -33.50 -10.35 12.66
C SER A 382 -32.04 -10.82 12.54
N GLY A 383 -31.06 -10.03 12.99
CA GLY A 383 -29.64 -10.32 12.75
C GLY A 383 -29.14 -9.75 11.41
N THR A 384 -27.84 -9.80 11.20
CA THR A 384 -27.03 -9.08 10.19
C THR A 384 -27.34 -9.41 8.71
N ARG A 385 -28.48 -10.05 8.42
CA ARG A 385 -28.75 -10.83 7.20
C ARG A 385 -30.21 -10.76 6.84
N TYR A 386 -30.51 -10.57 5.56
CA TYR A 386 -31.87 -10.52 5.05
C TYR A 386 -31.98 -11.23 3.70
N PHE A 387 -33.07 -11.96 3.50
CA PHE A 387 -33.43 -12.57 2.22
C PHE A 387 -34.43 -11.67 1.52
N ARG A 388 -34.14 -11.29 0.28
CA ARG A 388 -35.02 -10.46 -0.55
C ARG A 388 -35.54 -11.29 -1.71
N THR A 389 -36.86 -11.41 -1.79
CA THR A 389 -37.54 -11.90 -3.00
C THR A 389 -37.47 -10.83 -4.09
N ARG A 390 -37.19 -11.23 -5.32
CA ARG A 390 -37.12 -10.33 -6.48
C ARG A 390 -38.46 -9.64 -6.71
N THR A 391 -38.41 -8.32 -6.90
CA THR A 391 -39.56 -7.52 -7.33
C THR A 391 -39.82 -7.71 -8.83
N ALA A 392 -40.99 -7.25 -9.32
CA ALA A 392 -41.28 -7.27 -10.76
C ALA A 392 -40.27 -6.42 -11.57
N GLU A 393 -39.80 -5.31 -10.99
CA GLU A 393 -38.79 -4.44 -11.62
C GLU A 393 -37.43 -5.16 -11.68
N ASP A 394 -37.02 -5.87 -10.64
CA ASP A 394 -35.79 -6.68 -10.64
C ASP A 394 -35.82 -7.76 -11.73
N LYS A 395 -36.98 -8.43 -11.91
CA LYS A 395 -37.16 -9.46 -12.95
C LYS A 395 -37.01 -8.84 -14.34
N ALA A 396 -37.63 -7.69 -14.58
CA ALA A 396 -37.52 -6.99 -15.85
C ALA A 396 -36.07 -6.63 -16.21
N PHE A 397 -35.25 -6.18 -15.25
CA PHE A 397 -33.83 -5.94 -15.50
C PHE A 397 -33.07 -7.21 -15.88
N LEU A 398 -33.28 -8.29 -15.12
CA LEU A 398 -32.56 -9.54 -15.36
C LEU A 398 -32.97 -10.23 -16.66
N ASP A 399 -34.25 -10.17 -17.03
CA ASP A 399 -34.76 -10.69 -18.31
C ASP A 399 -34.16 -9.91 -19.49
N ALA A 400 -34.04 -8.59 -19.37
CA ALA A 400 -33.34 -7.76 -20.34
C ALA A 400 -31.85 -8.13 -20.44
N TRP A 401 -31.16 -8.26 -19.31
CA TRP A 401 -29.74 -8.63 -19.29
C TRP A 401 -29.47 -10.02 -19.87
N ALA A 402 -30.37 -10.97 -19.65
CA ALA A 402 -30.31 -12.30 -20.25
C ALA A 402 -30.51 -12.25 -21.78
N THR A 403 -31.41 -11.38 -22.25
CA THR A 403 -31.64 -11.16 -23.69
C THR A 403 -30.43 -10.53 -24.37
N ASP A 404 -29.79 -9.57 -23.71
CA ASP A 404 -28.64 -8.82 -24.25
C ASP A 404 -27.29 -9.52 -24.03
N ASP A 405 -27.30 -10.68 -23.38
CA ASP A 405 -26.12 -11.44 -22.94
C ASP A 405 -25.10 -10.53 -22.22
N PHE A 406 -25.61 -9.64 -21.37
CA PHE A 406 -24.84 -8.54 -20.76
C PHE A 406 -24.08 -8.99 -19.50
N ALA A 407 -24.69 -9.84 -18.68
CA ALA A 407 -24.18 -10.18 -17.35
C ALA A 407 -23.86 -11.67 -17.21
N PHE A 408 -22.65 -11.98 -16.75
CA PHE A 408 -22.21 -13.34 -16.48
C PHE A 408 -22.52 -13.74 -15.02
N PRO A 409 -23.25 -14.84 -14.80
CA PRO A 409 -23.52 -15.37 -13.46
C PRO A 409 -22.28 -16.07 -12.88
N ALA A 410 -21.48 -15.31 -12.12
CA ALA A 410 -20.27 -15.78 -11.47
C ALA A 410 -20.58 -16.80 -10.35
N ARG A 411 -20.08 -18.02 -10.51
CA ARG A 411 -20.27 -19.11 -9.54
C ARG A 411 -19.29 -18.97 -8.40
N ARG A 412 -19.79 -18.78 -7.16
CA ARG A 412 -18.96 -18.64 -5.95
C ARG A 412 -18.21 -19.92 -5.58
N GLU A 413 -18.68 -21.06 -6.04
CA GLU A 413 -17.99 -22.34 -5.87
C GLU A 413 -16.72 -22.43 -6.74
N VAL A 414 -16.63 -21.60 -7.77
CA VAL A 414 -15.42 -21.46 -8.61
C VAL A 414 -14.49 -20.44 -7.96
N ALA A 415 -14.92 -19.18 -7.84
CA ALA A 415 -14.13 -18.06 -7.32
C ALA A 415 -15.04 -16.96 -6.74
N SER A 416 -14.48 -16.07 -5.92
CA SER A 416 -15.16 -14.83 -5.49
C SER A 416 -15.43 -13.92 -6.68
N ASP A 417 -16.41 -13.03 -6.56
CA ASP A 417 -16.76 -12.04 -7.58
C ASP A 417 -15.59 -11.13 -7.95
N ASP A 418 -14.78 -10.74 -6.97
CA ASP A 418 -13.58 -9.92 -7.19
C ASP A 418 -12.63 -10.53 -8.21
N LEU A 419 -12.42 -11.85 -8.10
CA LEU A 419 -11.52 -12.57 -8.98
C LEU A 419 -12.07 -12.69 -10.41
N TYR A 420 -13.40 -12.70 -10.60
CA TYR A 420 -13.98 -12.79 -11.95
C TYR A 420 -13.71 -11.54 -12.77
N TRP A 421 -13.95 -10.35 -12.24
CA TRP A 421 -13.70 -9.12 -13.01
C TRP A 421 -12.20 -8.83 -13.14
N MET A 422 -11.37 -9.20 -12.16
CA MET A 422 -9.90 -9.13 -12.29
C MET A 422 -9.43 -10.05 -13.42
N TYR A 423 -9.87 -11.31 -13.40
CA TYR A 423 -9.53 -12.30 -14.42
C TYR A 423 -9.99 -11.86 -15.81
N ALA A 424 -11.22 -11.36 -15.93
CA ALA A 424 -11.76 -10.83 -17.17
C ALA A 424 -10.88 -9.70 -17.74
N THR A 425 -10.45 -8.79 -16.87
CA THR A 425 -9.62 -7.65 -17.27
C THR A 425 -8.28 -8.13 -17.81
N PHE A 426 -7.58 -9.00 -17.09
CA PHE A 426 -6.27 -9.53 -17.52
C PHE A 426 -6.38 -10.41 -18.76
N TYR A 427 -7.43 -11.22 -18.86
CA TYR A 427 -7.69 -12.07 -20.02
C TYR A 427 -7.88 -11.24 -21.29
N LEU A 428 -8.76 -10.23 -21.25
CA LEU A 428 -9.03 -9.40 -22.43
C LEU A 428 -7.84 -8.51 -22.80
N LEU A 429 -7.12 -7.95 -21.83
CA LEU A 429 -5.88 -7.21 -22.09
C LEU A 429 -4.82 -8.10 -22.75
N SER A 430 -4.68 -9.34 -22.28
CA SER A 430 -3.76 -10.32 -22.87
C SER A 430 -4.18 -10.70 -24.30
N LEU A 431 -5.49 -10.81 -24.55
CA LEU A 431 -6.03 -11.09 -25.88
C LEU A 431 -5.73 -9.95 -26.87
N ASP A 432 -5.99 -8.70 -26.46
CA ASP A 432 -5.66 -7.50 -27.24
C ASP A 432 -4.16 -7.42 -27.55
N ALA A 433 -3.31 -7.62 -26.53
CA ALA A 433 -1.86 -7.57 -26.68
C ALA A 433 -1.33 -8.65 -27.64
N LYS A 434 -1.87 -9.88 -27.57
CA LYS A 434 -1.52 -10.98 -28.50
C LYS A 434 -1.99 -10.72 -29.93
N ALA A 435 -3.08 -9.99 -30.10
CA ALA A 435 -3.60 -9.57 -31.40
C ALA A 435 -2.89 -8.32 -31.97
N GLY A 436 -1.90 -7.75 -31.26
CA GLY A 436 -1.20 -6.54 -31.70
C GLY A 436 -2.06 -5.27 -31.64
N VAL A 437 -3.15 -5.29 -30.86
CA VAL A 437 -4.01 -4.12 -30.68
C VAL A 437 -3.28 -3.11 -29.79
N HIS A 438 -2.93 -1.97 -30.39
CA HIS A 438 -2.32 -0.86 -29.66
C HIS A 438 -3.39 0.01 -28.99
N GLY A 439 -3.17 0.31 -27.70
CA GLY A 439 -4.10 1.07 -26.88
C GLY A 439 -4.94 0.19 -25.95
N HIS A 440 -5.11 0.62 -24.71
CA HIS A 440 -5.95 -0.09 -23.75
C HIS A 440 -7.42 0.07 -24.15
N ARG A 441 -8.01 -0.92 -24.83
CA ARG A 441 -9.46 -0.91 -25.14
C ARG A 441 -10.32 -1.48 -24.01
N VAL A 442 -9.71 -2.17 -23.06
CA VAL A 442 -10.40 -2.74 -21.90
C VAL A 442 -10.41 -1.73 -20.75
N ARG A 443 -11.56 -1.57 -20.11
CA ARG A 443 -11.75 -0.80 -18.88
C ARG A 443 -12.48 -1.66 -17.86
N VAL A 444 -12.16 -1.49 -16.59
CA VAL A 444 -12.93 -2.10 -15.49
C VAL A 444 -13.55 -0.99 -14.64
N VAL A 445 -14.85 -1.07 -14.42
CA VAL A 445 -15.59 -0.08 -13.65
C VAL A 445 -15.81 -0.61 -12.25
N THR A 446 -15.08 -0.05 -11.28
CA THR A 446 -15.16 -0.40 -9.86
C THR A 446 -14.59 0.76 -9.02
N ASN A 447 -15.14 0.95 -7.83
CA ASN A 447 -14.57 1.79 -6.79
C ASN A 447 -13.88 0.94 -5.69
N ASP A 448 -13.69 -0.36 -5.91
CA ASP A 448 -12.97 -1.22 -4.96
C ASP A 448 -11.45 -0.98 -5.04
N GLU A 449 -10.81 -0.89 -3.87
CA GLU A 449 -9.37 -0.71 -3.74
C GLU A 449 -8.58 -2.02 -3.75
N ILE A 450 -9.27 -3.17 -3.68
CA ILE A 450 -8.74 -4.53 -3.75
C ILE A 450 -7.53 -4.81 -2.84
N LYS A 451 -7.49 -4.16 -1.67
CA LYS A 451 -6.35 -4.21 -0.75
C LYS A 451 -5.92 -5.64 -0.39
N ASP A 452 -6.89 -6.51 -0.13
CA ASP A 452 -6.63 -7.90 0.25
C ASP A 452 -6.08 -8.72 -0.94
N HIS A 453 -6.54 -8.44 -2.16
CA HIS A 453 -6.05 -9.11 -3.37
C HIS A 453 -4.66 -8.60 -3.77
N ILE A 454 -4.37 -7.31 -3.57
CA ILE A 454 -3.02 -6.74 -3.76
C ILE A 454 -2.01 -7.46 -2.85
N LEU A 455 -2.38 -7.68 -1.58
CA LEU A 455 -1.53 -8.41 -0.64
C LEU A 455 -1.28 -9.85 -1.11
N ALA A 456 -2.33 -10.56 -1.55
CA ALA A 456 -2.19 -11.91 -2.06
C ALA A 456 -1.32 -11.99 -3.32
N LEU A 457 -1.48 -11.05 -4.25
CA LEU A 457 -0.68 -10.96 -5.47
C LEU A 457 0.82 -10.75 -5.14
N ASP A 458 1.12 -9.86 -4.20
CA ASP A 458 2.49 -9.55 -3.79
C ASP A 458 3.14 -10.72 -3.01
N GLU A 459 2.52 -11.13 -1.90
CA GLU A 459 3.12 -12.09 -0.96
C GLU A 459 3.07 -13.55 -1.43
N LYS A 460 2.05 -13.94 -2.21
CA LYS A 460 1.85 -15.35 -2.60
C LYS A 460 2.19 -15.63 -4.05
N HIS A 461 2.12 -14.62 -4.91
CA HIS A 461 2.31 -14.79 -6.36
C HIS A 461 3.49 -13.97 -6.91
N ASN A 462 4.25 -13.27 -6.04
CA ASN A 462 5.42 -12.46 -6.42
C ASN A 462 5.10 -11.40 -7.48
N ILE A 463 3.86 -10.91 -7.51
CA ILE A 463 3.44 -9.82 -8.39
C ILE A 463 3.70 -8.51 -7.67
N ARG A 464 4.71 -7.78 -8.13
CA ARG A 464 5.10 -6.49 -7.54
C ARG A 464 3.90 -5.54 -7.49
N ARG A 465 3.72 -4.85 -6.36
CA ARG A 465 2.69 -3.82 -6.20
C ARG A 465 2.71 -2.76 -7.31
N ASP A 466 3.88 -2.33 -7.79
CA ASP A 466 3.99 -1.39 -8.92
C ASP A 466 3.23 -1.87 -10.16
N LEU A 467 3.33 -3.16 -10.49
CA LEU A 467 2.65 -3.73 -11.65
C LEU A 467 1.12 -3.64 -11.49
N VAL A 468 0.62 -3.92 -10.28
CA VAL A 468 -0.82 -3.78 -9.98
C VAL A 468 -1.27 -2.32 -10.09
N GLU A 469 -0.49 -1.38 -9.57
CA GLU A 469 -0.80 0.05 -9.68
C GLU A 469 -0.75 0.56 -11.13
N ARG A 470 0.21 0.11 -11.95
CA ARG A 470 0.24 0.44 -13.39
C ARG A 470 -0.99 -0.08 -14.13
N TRP A 471 -1.45 -1.28 -13.80
CA TRP A 471 -2.69 -1.83 -14.34
C TRP A 471 -3.92 -1.02 -13.89
N LYS A 472 -4.05 -0.72 -12.58
CA LYS A 472 -5.13 0.13 -12.06
C LYS A 472 -5.16 1.48 -12.78
N ASP A 473 -4.01 2.14 -12.85
CA ASP A 473 -3.83 3.41 -13.55
C ASP A 473 -4.17 3.33 -15.04
N ALA A 474 -4.06 2.17 -15.70
CA ALA A 474 -4.32 2.04 -17.12
C ALA A 474 -5.79 1.68 -17.43
N THR A 475 -6.46 0.95 -16.53
CA THR A 475 -7.76 0.35 -16.85
C THR A 475 -8.90 0.59 -15.88
N CYS A 476 -8.63 0.89 -14.60
CA CYS A 476 -9.70 1.10 -13.63
C CYS A 476 -10.38 2.45 -13.86
N VAL A 477 -11.71 2.42 -13.91
CA VAL A 477 -12.59 3.57 -14.09
C VAL A 477 -13.42 3.71 -12.83
N GLY A 478 -13.24 4.81 -12.11
CA GLY A 478 -14.10 5.13 -10.98
C GLY A 478 -15.50 5.52 -11.46
N VAL A 479 -16.49 5.41 -10.59
CA VAL A 479 -17.87 5.75 -10.94
C VAL A 479 -18.54 6.57 -9.83
N SER A 480 -19.29 7.58 -10.24
CA SER A 480 -20.18 8.35 -9.37
C SER A 480 -21.59 8.38 -9.96
N LEU A 481 -22.58 8.21 -9.09
CA LEU A 481 -24.00 8.21 -9.45
C LEU A 481 -24.68 9.35 -8.73
N ASN A 482 -25.37 10.21 -9.50
CA ASN A 482 -26.23 11.26 -8.95
C ASN A 482 -27.70 10.80 -9.02
N PHE A 483 -28.44 11.10 -7.97
CA PHE A 483 -29.80 10.60 -7.79
C PHE A 483 -30.81 11.73 -7.62
N GLU A 484 -31.99 11.50 -8.18
CA GLU A 484 -33.22 12.11 -7.70
C GLU A 484 -34.05 11.02 -7.01
N LYS A 485 -34.92 10.34 -7.76
CA LYS A 485 -35.61 9.08 -7.33
C LYS A 485 -34.99 7.83 -7.96
N LYS A 486 -34.48 7.96 -9.19
CA LYS A 486 -33.68 6.98 -9.92
C LYS A 486 -32.32 7.60 -10.24
N VAL A 487 -31.39 6.82 -10.79
CA VAL A 487 -30.13 7.33 -11.31
C VAL A 487 -30.43 8.39 -12.37
N ALA A 488 -30.07 9.64 -12.10
CA ALA A 488 -30.26 10.75 -13.03
C ALA A 488 -29.04 10.94 -13.93
N GLN A 489 -27.85 10.70 -13.38
CA GLN A 489 -26.58 10.87 -14.08
C GLN A 489 -25.55 9.85 -13.61
N VAL A 490 -24.81 9.30 -14.57
CA VAL A 490 -23.62 8.47 -14.37
C VAL A 490 -22.41 9.29 -14.78
N THR A 491 -21.43 9.39 -13.88
CA THR A 491 -20.13 10.01 -14.18
C THR A 491 -19.05 8.96 -14.07
N LEU A 492 -18.32 8.72 -15.16
CA LEU A 492 -17.17 7.83 -15.21
C LEU A 492 -15.88 8.64 -15.05
N HIS A 493 -15.04 8.21 -14.12
CA HIS A 493 -13.74 8.82 -13.84
C HIS A 493 -12.67 7.98 -14.51
N HIS A 494 -12.36 8.31 -15.77
CA HIS A 494 -11.39 7.57 -16.55
C HIS A 494 -9.96 7.73 -16.02
N PRO A 495 -9.12 6.70 -16.18
CA PRO A 495 -7.72 6.81 -15.85
C PRO A 495 -7.03 7.91 -16.66
N LEU A 496 -6.07 8.58 -16.03
CA LEU A 496 -5.33 9.68 -16.64
C LEU A 496 -4.54 9.21 -17.88
N PRO A 497 -4.31 10.08 -18.88
CA PRO A 497 -3.52 9.73 -20.06
C PRO A 497 -2.02 9.57 -19.77
N PHE A 498 -1.58 9.83 -18.54
CA PHE A 498 -0.21 9.64 -18.04
C PHE A 498 -0.22 8.95 -16.67
N SER A 499 0.95 8.53 -16.19
CA SER A 499 1.12 7.93 -14.86
C SER A 499 1.52 8.99 -13.84
N ARG A 500 0.88 8.97 -12.66
CA ARG A 500 1.20 9.87 -11.54
C ARG A 500 2.43 9.39 -10.78
N VAL A 501 3.58 9.47 -11.43
CA VAL A 501 4.91 9.13 -10.89
C VAL A 501 5.91 10.23 -11.27
N VAL A 502 7.08 10.26 -10.64
CA VAL A 502 8.18 11.13 -11.08
C VAL A 502 8.55 10.82 -12.52
N GLN A 503 8.60 11.84 -13.39
CA GLN A 503 8.92 11.68 -14.81
C GLN A 503 10.15 12.50 -15.18
N ASP A 504 11.08 11.83 -15.85
CA ASP A 504 12.29 12.41 -16.40
C ASP A 504 12.15 12.52 -17.93
N HIS A 505 12.25 13.75 -18.45
CA HIS A 505 12.23 14.04 -19.89
C HIS A 505 13.56 14.62 -20.37
N GLY A 506 14.66 14.28 -19.70
CA GLY A 506 16.03 14.65 -20.06
C GLY A 506 16.44 16.04 -19.58
N GLU A 507 15.63 17.06 -19.84
CA GLU A 507 15.92 18.44 -19.39
C GLU A 507 14.84 19.00 -18.46
N THR A 508 13.63 18.46 -18.53
CA THR A 508 12.49 18.85 -17.71
C THR A 508 11.99 17.67 -16.92
N TYR A 509 11.60 17.92 -15.68
CA TYR A 509 11.24 16.88 -14.72
C TYR A 509 9.89 17.19 -14.09
N HIS A 510 9.05 16.18 -13.95
CA HIS A 510 7.71 16.33 -13.38
C HIS A 510 7.57 15.48 -12.13
N PHE A 511 7.16 16.12 -11.03
CA PHE A 511 6.98 15.46 -9.76
C PHE A 511 5.53 15.60 -9.29
N PRO A 512 4.77 14.50 -9.21
CA PRO A 512 3.42 14.54 -8.66
C PRO A 512 3.46 14.78 -7.16
N THR A 513 2.44 15.46 -6.62
CA THR A 513 2.28 15.62 -5.18
C THR A 513 1.22 14.67 -4.62
N THR A 514 1.35 14.36 -3.33
CA THR A 514 0.45 13.47 -2.57
C THR A 514 -0.99 13.95 -2.45
N ASN A 515 -1.25 15.26 -2.63
CA ASN A 515 -2.60 15.80 -2.53
C ASN A 515 -3.49 15.49 -3.75
N GLY A 516 -2.92 14.89 -4.80
CA GLY A 516 -3.65 14.57 -6.04
C GLY A 516 -3.93 15.78 -6.94
N ALA A 517 -3.83 17.00 -6.43
CA ALA A 517 -4.26 18.23 -7.06
C ALA A 517 -3.12 19.00 -7.74
N THR A 518 -1.86 18.74 -7.41
CA THR A 518 -0.74 19.52 -7.96
C THR A 518 0.44 18.66 -8.45
N TRP A 519 1.29 19.31 -9.24
CA TRP A 519 2.55 18.80 -9.76
C TRP A 519 3.63 19.87 -9.64
N LEU A 520 4.90 19.47 -9.54
CA LEU A 520 6.03 20.35 -9.78
C LEU A 520 6.58 20.08 -11.17
N CYS A 521 6.79 21.13 -11.95
CA CYS A 521 7.59 21.12 -13.18
C CYS A 521 8.92 21.81 -12.88
N VAL A 522 10.02 21.05 -12.96
CA VAL A 522 11.38 21.58 -12.84
C VAL A 522 11.97 21.65 -14.24
N SER A 523 12.33 22.83 -14.72
CA SER A 523 12.81 23.04 -16.09
C SER A 523 13.95 24.06 -16.15
N PRO A 524 14.75 24.10 -17.23
CA PRO A 524 15.80 25.09 -17.38
C PRO A 524 15.23 26.50 -17.54
N THR A 525 15.86 27.51 -16.96
CA THR A 525 15.36 28.91 -16.95
C THR A 525 15.10 29.47 -18.35
N THR A 526 15.83 29.01 -19.39
CA THR A 526 15.67 29.46 -20.78
C THR A 526 14.41 28.93 -21.47
N ARG A 527 13.73 27.92 -20.90
CA ARG A 527 12.53 27.30 -21.45
C ARG A 527 11.22 27.72 -20.78
N ALA A 528 11.27 28.56 -19.75
CA ALA A 528 10.07 29.17 -19.18
C ALA A 528 9.50 30.17 -20.19
N VAL A 529 8.77 29.68 -21.18
CA VAL A 529 8.06 30.51 -22.15
C VAL A 529 6.98 31.27 -21.39
N HIS A 530 6.91 32.58 -21.67
CA HIS A 530 6.01 33.56 -21.09
C HIS A 530 4.53 33.09 -21.05
N PRO A 531 3.76 33.59 -20.07
CA PRO A 531 2.38 33.18 -19.78
C PRO A 531 1.40 33.33 -20.93
#